data_AF-A0A3R9QYX2-F1
#
_entry.id   AF-A0A3R9QYX2-F1
#
_cell.length_a   1.000
_cell.length_b   1.000
_cell.length_c   1.000
_cell.angle_alpha   90.00
_cell.angle_beta   90.00
_cell.angle_gamma   90.00
#
_symmetry.space_group_name_H-M   'P 1'
#
loop_
_entity.id
_entity.type
_entity.pdbx_description
1 polymer ?
#
loop_
_entity_poly.entity_id
_entity_poly.type
_entity_poly.pdbx_seq_one_letter_code
_entity_poly.pdbx_strand_id
1 'polypeptide(L)'
;MESSADLILVIVEGPTDKAFLENLCRRLKFLCKVLIMRGNRPEKAARLIRTFNARKKFVLKDLHCLNPDFVERIKNELRRLDAHVVPIRHSVEAWILAGLGMRSAENLMDPEEELKRRGIMKTPGKYGQLAEGIDIDLAMKYSSSFSEFLTKMRDS
;
A
#
# COMPACT_ATOMS: atom_id res chain seq x y z
N MET A 1 -2.64 16.13 -23.36
CA MET A 1 -3.36 14.96 -22.81
C MET A 1 -2.34 13.85 -22.62
N GLU A 2 -1.79 13.73 -21.42
CA GLU A 2 -0.97 12.57 -21.08
C GLU A 2 -1.86 11.32 -21.16
N SER A 3 -1.36 10.30 -21.85
CA SER A 3 -2.06 9.04 -22.02
C SER A 3 -2.34 8.41 -20.66
N SER A 4 -3.62 8.32 -20.28
CA SER A 4 -4.08 7.61 -19.07
C SER A 4 -3.80 6.10 -19.10
N ALA A 5 -3.19 5.58 -20.17
CA ALA A 5 -2.95 4.15 -20.38
C ALA A 5 -1.89 3.56 -19.43
N ASP A 6 -1.03 4.37 -18.81
CA ASP A 6 -0.01 3.86 -17.87
C ASP A 6 -0.24 4.28 -16.42
N LEU A 7 -1.35 4.96 -16.15
CA LEU A 7 -1.68 5.40 -14.80
C LEU A 7 -2.01 4.20 -13.91
N ILE A 8 -1.33 4.12 -12.76
CA ILE A 8 -1.64 3.19 -11.68
C ILE A 8 -2.37 3.95 -10.57
N LEU A 9 -3.58 3.50 -10.23
CA LEU A 9 -4.34 4.03 -9.11
C LEU A 9 -4.05 3.20 -7.86
N VAL A 10 -3.69 3.83 -6.75
CA VAL A 10 -3.55 3.18 -5.44
C VAL A 10 -4.46 3.86 -4.43
N ILE A 11 -5.26 3.09 -3.69
CA ILE A 11 -6.18 3.61 -2.67
C ILE A 11 -5.73 3.10 -1.30
N VAL A 12 -5.59 4.02 -0.36
CA VAL A 12 -5.07 3.76 1.01
C VAL A 12 -5.92 4.39 2.10
N GLU A 13 -5.71 3.98 3.33
CA GLU A 13 -6.50 4.43 4.49
C GLU A 13 -6.12 5.82 4.98
N GLY A 14 -4.82 6.05 5.15
CA GLY A 14 -4.29 7.22 5.85
C GLY A 14 -3.40 8.13 5.01
N PRO A 15 -3.12 9.34 5.52
CA PRO A 15 -2.19 10.28 4.88
C PRO A 15 -0.74 9.81 4.93
N THR A 16 -0.35 9.02 5.94
CA THR A 16 0.99 8.45 6.10
C THR A 16 1.28 7.43 5.01
N ASP A 17 0.35 6.52 4.76
CA ASP A 17 0.44 5.48 3.73
C ASP A 17 0.48 6.14 2.35
N LYS A 18 -0.35 7.17 2.16
CA LYS A 18 -0.35 7.96 0.93
C LYS A 18 1.03 8.55 0.68
N ALA A 19 1.60 9.24 1.68
CA ALA A 19 2.90 9.86 1.54
C ALA A 19 4.00 8.83 1.27
N PHE A 20 3.99 7.69 1.96
CA PHE A 20 4.92 6.59 1.68
C PHE A 20 4.82 6.13 0.22
N LEU A 21 3.62 5.83 -0.28
CA LEU A 21 3.42 5.27 -1.61
C LEU A 21 3.64 6.26 -2.74
N GLU A 22 3.27 7.53 -2.57
CA GLU A 22 3.58 8.57 -3.57
C GLU A 22 5.10 8.69 -3.77
N ASN A 23 5.86 8.67 -2.68
CA ASN A 23 7.31 8.73 -2.73
C ASN A 23 7.93 7.45 -3.27
N LEU A 24 7.41 6.28 -2.89
CA LEU A 24 7.84 4.99 -3.41
C LEU A 24 7.61 4.90 -4.93
N CYS A 25 6.40 5.22 -5.40
CA CYS A 25 6.08 5.23 -6.83
C CYS A 25 6.98 6.20 -7.60
N ARG A 26 7.20 7.40 -7.07
CA ARG A 26 8.09 8.40 -7.67
C ARG A 26 9.52 7.87 -7.79
N ARG A 27 10.05 7.26 -6.73
CA ARG A 27 11.39 6.61 -6.72
C ARG A 27 11.48 5.51 -7.78
N LEU A 28 10.43 4.69 -7.90
CA LEU A 28 10.38 3.57 -8.84
C LEU A 28 9.94 3.97 -10.25
N LYS A 29 9.73 5.27 -10.51
CA LYS A 29 9.28 5.84 -11.79
C LYS A 29 7.94 5.26 -12.30
N PHE A 30 7.07 4.86 -11.39
CA PHE A 30 5.70 4.51 -11.72
C PHE A 30 4.82 5.75 -11.76
N LEU A 31 4.01 5.89 -12.82
CA LEU A 31 2.98 6.92 -12.90
C LEU A 31 1.81 6.53 -11.98
N CYS A 32 1.88 6.94 -10.72
CA CYS A 32 0.87 6.60 -9.71
C CYS A 32 -0.01 7.78 -9.32
N LYS A 33 -1.30 7.52 -9.11
CA LYS A 33 -2.20 8.38 -8.34
C LYS A 33 -2.56 7.67 -7.03
N VAL A 34 -2.20 8.25 -5.89
CA VAL A 34 -2.54 7.69 -4.58
C VAL A 34 -3.69 8.48 -3.94
N LEU A 35 -4.78 7.81 -3.59
CA LEU A 35 -6.00 8.41 -3.03
C LEU A 35 -6.34 7.84 -1.65
N ILE A 36 -6.97 8.66 -0.81
CA ILE A 36 -7.31 8.30 0.57
C ILE A 36 -8.80 7.91 0.68
N MET A 37 -9.09 6.69 1.12
CA MET A 37 -10.45 6.23 1.42
C MET A 37 -10.93 6.60 2.82
N ARG A 38 -10.04 6.87 3.80
CA ARG A 38 -10.37 7.15 5.22
C ARG A 38 -11.16 6.00 5.86
N GLY A 39 -10.44 4.96 6.28
CA GLY A 39 -10.97 3.77 6.95
C GLY A 39 -11.53 2.70 6.02
N ASN A 40 -12.39 1.84 6.56
CA ASN A 40 -12.99 0.67 5.90
C ASN A 40 -14.26 1.00 5.10
N ARG A 41 -14.11 1.76 3.99
CA ARG A 41 -15.23 2.20 3.14
C ARG A 41 -15.09 1.67 1.70
N PRO A 42 -15.42 0.40 1.44
CA PRO A 42 -15.25 -0.21 0.12
C PRO A 42 -16.08 0.48 -0.98
N GLU A 43 -17.24 1.03 -0.65
CA GLU A 43 -18.11 1.77 -1.56
C GLU A 43 -17.44 3.07 -2.03
N LYS A 44 -16.67 3.71 -1.13
CA LYS A 44 -15.87 4.88 -1.48
C LYS A 44 -14.70 4.47 -2.37
N ALA A 45 -14.02 3.35 -2.09
CA ALA A 45 -12.98 2.83 -2.96
C ALA A 45 -13.54 2.53 -4.36
N ALA A 46 -14.69 1.85 -4.45
CA ALA A 46 -15.40 1.57 -5.69
C ALA A 46 -15.75 2.85 -6.47
N ARG A 47 -16.24 3.89 -5.78
CA ARG A 47 -16.52 5.19 -6.41
C ARG A 47 -15.25 5.83 -6.96
N LEU A 48 -14.16 5.84 -6.19
CA LEU A 48 -12.88 6.38 -6.65
C LEU A 48 -12.36 5.61 -7.87
N ILE A 49 -12.41 4.27 -7.85
CA ILE A 49 -11.99 3.45 -8.99
C ILE A 49 -12.78 3.80 -10.26
N ARG A 50 -14.10 4.04 -10.16
CA ARG A 50 -14.92 4.42 -11.32
C ARG A 50 -14.61 5.82 -11.85
N THR A 51 -14.10 6.73 -11.03
CA THR A 51 -13.77 8.10 -11.44
C THR A 51 -12.46 8.19 -12.21
N PHE A 52 -11.53 7.26 -11.99
CA PHE A 52 -10.20 7.30 -12.59
C PHE A 52 -10.05 6.20 -13.64
N ASN A 53 -9.77 6.60 -14.88
CA ASN A 53 -9.38 5.67 -15.93
C ASN A 53 -7.89 5.31 -15.74
N ALA A 54 -7.63 4.28 -14.93
CA ALA A 54 -6.29 3.77 -14.64
C ALA A 54 -6.16 2.33 -15.15
N ARG A 55 -4.99 1.99 -15.70
CA ARG A 55 -4.68 0.64 -16.21
C ARG A 55 -4.68 -0.39 -15.09
N LYS A 56 -4.10 -0.03 -13.95
CA LYS A 56 -4.11 -0.87 -12.75
C LYS A 56 -4.73 -0.10 -11.60
N LYS A 57 -5.53 -0.80 -10.81
CA LYS A 57 -6.11 -0.24 -9.58
C LYS A 57 -5.74 -1.15 -8.41
N PHE A 58 -5.15 -0.56 -7.39
CA PHE A 58 -4.79 -1.22 -6.15
C PHE A 58 -5.58 -0.62 -4.99
N VAL A 59 -6.07 -1.47 -4.11
CA VAL A 59 -6.61 -1.06 -2.82
C VAL A 59 -5.79 -1.76 -1.74
N LEU A 60 -5.01 -0.97 -1.02
CA LEU A 60 -4.21 -1.47 0.10
C LEU A 60 -5.07 -1.42 1.36
N LYS A 61 -5.14 -2.57 2.05
CA LYS A 61 -5.99 -2.74 3.23
C LYS A 61 -5.21 -3.36 4.38
N ASP A 62 -5.23 -2.69 5.52
CA ASP A 62 -4.57 -3.16 6.73
C ASP A 62 -5.46 -4.22 7.41
N LEU A 63 -4.90 -5.40 7.63
CA LEU A 63 -5.63 -6.54 8.20
C LEU A 63 -5.76 -6.50 9.73
N HIS A 64 -5.15 -5.52 10.39
CA HIS A 64 -4.87 -5.52 11.83
C HIS A 64 -6.06 -5.85 12.76
N CYS A 65 -7.29 -5.57 12.34
CA CYS A 65 -8.52 -5.87 13.08
C CYS A 65 -9.66 -6.36 12.19
N LEU A 66 -9.36 -6.79 10.96
CA LEU A 66 -10.39 -7.16 10.00
C LEU A 66 -10.67 -8.65 10.06
N ASN A 67 -11.94 -9.00 10.24
CA ASN A 67 -12.42 -10.36 10.03
C ASN A 67 -12.05 -10.79 8.58
N PRO A 68 -11.46 -11.98 8.36
CA PRO A 68 -11.26 -12.56 7.03
C PRO A 68 -12.46 -12.42 6.08
N ASP A 69 -13.69 -12.57 6.59
CA ASP A 69 -14.93 -12.42 5.81
C ASP A 69 -15.09 -11.01 5.24
N PHE A 70 -14.61 -10.00 5.97
CA PHE A 70 -14.67 -8.61 5.53
C PHE A 70 -13.69 -8.35 4.38
N VAL A 71 -12.52 -8.97 4.41
CA VAL A 71 -11.53 -8.88 3.33
C VAL A 71 -12.08 -9.53 2.06
N GLU A 72 -12.70 -10.71 2.19
CA GLU A 72 -13.34 -11.39 1.07
C GLU A 72 -14.53 -10.60 0.52
N ARG A 73 -15.31 -9.94 1.38
CA ARG A 73 -16.36 -9.03 0.93
C ARG A 73 -15.78 -7.87 0.11
N ILE A 74 -14.72 -7.21 0.57
CA ILE A 74 -14.06 -6.12 -0.18
C ILE A 74 -13.54 -6.64 -1.51
N LYS A 75 -12.86 -7.80 -1.52
CA LYS A 75 -12.39 -8.44 -2.75
C LYS A 75 -13.54 -8.68 -3.72
N ASN A 76 -14.65 -9.24 -3.28
CA ASN A 76 -15.80 -9.51 -4.13
C ASN A 76 -16.47 -8.24 -4.69
N GLU A 77 -16.60 -7.20 -3.87
CA GLU A 77 -17.14 -5.91 -4.31
C GLU A 77 -16.24 -5.23 -5.34
N LEU A 78 -14.91 -5.31 -5.15
CA LEU A 78 -13.94 -4.61 -6.00
C LEU A 78 -13.45 -5.44 -7.20
N ARG A 79 -13.63 -6.77 -7.18
CA ARG A 79 -13.29 -7.67 -8.30
C ARG A 79 -14.02 -7.29 -9.58
N ARG A 80 -15.27 -6.84 -9.47
CA ARG A 80 -16.08 -6.37 -10.61
C ARG A 80 -15.55 -5.07 -11.25
N LEU A 81 -14.62 -4.38 -10.59
CA LEU A 81 -14.02 -3.13 -11.04
C LEU A 81 -12.58 -3.29 -11.53
N ASP A 82 -12.13 -4.54 -11.65
CA ASP A 82 -10.76 -4.89 -12.05
C ASP A 82 -9.72 -4.22 -11.14
N ALA A 83 -9.97 -4.29 -9.83
CA ALA A 83 -9.08 -3.76 -8.81
C ALA A 83 -8.46 -4.89 -7.98
N HIS A 84 -7.15 -4.80 -7.78
CA HIS A 84 -6.39 -5.69 -6.92
C HIS A 84 -6.47 -5.20 -5.48
N VAL A 85 -7.09 -6.00 -4.62
CA VAL A 85 -7.05 -5.78 -3.17
C VAL A 85 -5.81 -6.47 -2.63
N VAL A 86 -4.84 -5.69 -2.15
CA VAL A 86 -3.65 -6.23 -1.51
C VAL A 86 -3.84 -6.11 0.00
N PRO A 87 -4.08 -7.22 0.70
CA PRO A 87 -4.13 -7.22 2.15
C PRO A 87 -2.71 -7.06 2.69
N ILE A 88 -2.48 -5.97 3.43
CA ILE A 88 -1.22 -5.76 4.15
C ILE A 88 -1.37 -6.39 5.52
N ARG A 89 -0.46 -7.31 5.83
CA ARG A 89 -0.42 -7.93 7.16
C ARG A 89 0.04 -6.86 8.14
N HIS A 90 -0.87 -6.47 9.03
CA HIS A 90 -0.79 -5.31 9.93
C HIS A 90 -0.85 -3.97 9.21
N SER A 91 0.23 -3.48 8.59
CA SER A 91 0.26 -2.14 8.00
C SER A 91 1.49 -1.86 7.13
N VAL A 92 1.51 -0.71 6.44
CA VAL A 92 2.66 -0.24 5.63
C VAL A 92 3.96 -0.16 6.44
N GLU A 93 3.87 0.04 7.75
CA GLU A 93 5.02 0.00 8.67
C GLU A 93 5.77 -1.33 8.63
N ALA A 94 5.08 -2.45 8.38
CA ALA A 94 5.73 -3.73 8.17
C ALA A 94 6.63 -3.72 6.93
N TRP A 95 6.22 -3.05 5.85
CA TRP A 95 7.02 -2.91 4.64
C TRP A 95 8.26 -2.06 4.89
N ILE A 96 8.12 -0.98 5.66
CA ILE A 96 9.23 -0.12 6.06
C ILE A 96 10.23 -0.94 6.87
N LEU A 97 9.79 -1.66 7.90
CA LEU A 97 10.66 -2.48 8.74
C LEU A 97 11.35 -3.59 7.94
N ALA A 98 10.64 -4.23 7.00
CA ALA A 98 11.24 -5.20 6.08
C ALA A 98 12.37 -4.57 5.25
N GLY A 99 12.14 -3.38 4.69
CA GLY A 99 13.15 -2.62 3.96
C GLY A 99 14.28 -2.03 4.82
N LEU A 100 14.11 -2.02 6.15
CA LEU A 100 15.16 -1.75 7.14
C LEU A 100 15.86 -3.05 7.60
N GLY A 101 15.60 -4.19 6.96
CA GLY A 101 16.27 -5.47 7.19
C GLY A 101 15.60 -6.37 8.23
N MET A 102 14.40 -6.04 8.71
CA MET A 102 13.69 -6.90 9.66
C MET A 102 12.99 -8.08 8.95
N ARG A 103 13.43 -9.30 9.25
CA ARG A 103 12.97 -10.53 8.56
C ARG A 103 11.52 -10.92 8.79
N SER A 104 10.94 -10.54 9.93
CA SER A 104 9.61 -10.97 10.38
C SER A 104 8.66 -9.78 10.59
N ALA A 105 8.86 -8.69 9.85
CA ALA A 105 8.12 -7.45 10.04
C ALA A 105 6.60 -7.62 9.92
N GLU A 106 6.14 -8.46 8.98
CA GLU A 106 4.72 -8.79 8.79
C GLU A 106 4.12 -9.67 9.91
N ASN A 107 4.94 -10.25 10.77
CA ASN A 107 4.49 -11.07 11.90
C ASN A 107 4.48 -10.29 13.23
N LEU A 108 4.89 -9.02 13.21
CA LEU A 108 4.81 -8.17 14.39
C LEU A 108 3.36 -7.86 14.70
N MET A 109 3.00 -7.98 15.99
CA MET A 109 1.67 -7.60 16.46
C MET A 109 1.38 -6.12 16.22
N ASP A 110 2.40 -5.25 16.34
CA ASP A 110 2.29 -3.81 16.11
C ASP A 110 3.58 -3.28 15.45
N PRO A 111 3.63 -3.25 14.10
CA PRO A 111 4.79 -2.71 13.38
C PRO A 111 5.01 -1.21 13.59
N GLU A 112 3.96 -0.44 13.93
CA GLU A 112 4.07 1.00 14.19
C GLU A 112 4.82 1.27 15.49
N GLU A 113 4.49 0.55 16.56
CA GLU A 113 5.19 0.66 17.84
C GLU A 113 6.66 0.25 17.72
N GLU A 114 7.00 -0.73 16.88
CA GLU A 114 8.40 -1.10 16.61
C GLU A 114 9.17 0.01 15.88
N LEU A 115 8.56 0.69 14.90
CA LEU A 115 9.18 1.88 14.28
C LEU A 115 9.38 3.00 15.32
N LYS A 116 8.41 3.20 16.21
CA LYS A 116 8.52 4.19 17.29
C LYS A 116 9.66 3.87 18.26
N ARG A 117 9.87 2.60 18.62
CA ARG A 117 11.04 2.15 19.42
C ARG A 117 12.37 2.44 18.74
N ARG A 118 12.38 2.50 17.41
CA ARG A 118 13.54 2.91 16.59
C ARG A 118 13.65 4.42 16.40
N GLY A 119 12.84 5.21 17.11
CA GLY A 119 12.82 6.67 17.03
C GLY A 119 12.14 7.23 15.78
N ILE A 120 11.32 6.41 15.08
CA ILE A 120 10.61 6.83 13.87
C ILE A 120 9.17 7.18 14.23
N MET A 121 8.83 8.47 14.12
CA MET A 121 7.46 8.94 14.33
C MET A 121 6.60 8.82 13.07
N LYS A 122 5.36 8.36 13.25
CA LYS A 122 4.35 8.25 12.18
C LYS A 122 3.88 9.64 11.73
N THR A 123 4.57 10.17 10.72
CA THR A 123 4.22 11.43 10.07
C THR A 123 4.35 11.28 8.55
N PRO A 124 3.53 11.98 7.75
CA PRO A 124 3.64 11.93 6.29
C PRO A 124 5.05 12.27 5.78
N GLY A 125 5.69 13.28 6.36
CA GLY A 125 7.06 13.68 5.98
C GLY A 125 8.08 12.58 6.25
N LYS A 126 8.05 11.97 7.44
CA LYS A 126 9.01 10.92 7.79
C LYS A 126 8.81 9.66 6.95
N TYR A 127 7.58 9.27 6.67
CA TYR A 127 7.29 8.08 5.86
C TYR A 127 7.62 8.30 4.38
N GLY A 128 7.41 9.52 3.86
CA GLY A 128 7.90 9.90 2.54
C GLY A 128 9.42 9.75 2.43
N GLN A 129 10.18 10.23 3.42
CA GLN A 129 11.64 10.05 3.47
C GLN A 129 12.05 8.57 3.55
N LEU A 130 11.33 7.75 4.33
CA LEU A 130 11.61 6.33 4.44
C LEU A 130 11.39 5.61 3.10
N ALA A 131 10.35 5.96 2.34
CA ALA A 131 10.13 5.39 1.01
C ALA A 131 11.31 5.63 0.05
N GLU A 132 12.01 6.76 0.20
CA GLU A 132 13.22 7.07 -0.56
C GLU A 132 14.43 6.25 -0.11
N GLY A 133 14.52 5.93 1.18
CA GLY A 133 15.72 5.34 1.81
C GLY A 133 15.70 3.83 2.07
N ILE A 134 14.53 3.18 2.10
CA ILE A 134 14.47 1.74 2.37
C ILE A 134 15.13 0.91 1.26
N ASP A 135 15.65 -0.26 1.63
CA ASP A 135 16.13 -1.25 0.67
C ASP A 135 14.94 -2.03 0.09
N ILE A 136 14.74 -1.90 -1.23
CA ILE A 136 13.62 -2.51 -1.95
C ILE A 136 13.78 -4.03 -2.03
N ASP A 137 15.02 -4.52 -2.17
CA ASP A 137 15.29 -5.95 -2.28
C ASP A 137 15.06 -6.63 -0.92
N LEU A 138 15.47 -5.99 0.17
CA LEU A 138 15.13 -6.47 1.53
C LEU A 138 13.62 -6.43 1.78
N ALA A 139 12.94 -5.36 1.37
CA ALA A 139 11.49 -5.27 1.52
C ALA A 139 10.77 -6.38 0.73
N MET A 140 11.15 -6.64 -0.53
CA MET A 140 10.61 -7.75 -1.33
C MET A 140 10.94 -9.13 -0.75
N LYS A 141 12.10 -9.28 -0.11
CA LYS A 141 12.54 -10.54 0.50
C LYS A 141 11.82 -10.84 1.82
N TYR A 142 11.54 -9.82 2.62
CA TYR A 142 11.05 -9.97 4.00
C TYR A 142 9.58 -9.56 4.20
N SER A 143 8.93 -9.02 3.17
CA SER A 143 7.49 -8.75 3.17
C SER A 143 6.83 -9.36 1.93
N SER A 144 6.00 -10.37 2.19
CA SER A 144 5.25 -11.07 1.15
C SER A 144 4.23 -10.15 0.46
N SER A 145 3.54 -9.31 1.23
CA SER A 145 2.55 -8.38 0.69
C SER A 145 3.20 -7.22 -0.08
N PHE A 146 4.40 -6.77 0.31
CA PHE A 146 5.17 -5.80 -0.48
C PHE A 146 5.64 -6.41 -1.80
N SER A 147 6.14 -7.64 -1.75
CA SER A 147 6.57 -8.38 -2.95
C SER A 147 5.42 -8.60 -3.93
N GLU A 148 4.25 -9.01 -3.43
CA GLU A 148 3.04 -9.14 -4.25
C GLU A 148 2.64 -7.80 -4.88
N PHE A 149 2.60 -6.74 -4.09
CA PHE A 149 2.27 -5.40 -4.56
C PHE A 149 3.23 -4.96 -5.69
N LEU A 150 4.55 -5.02 -5.46
CA LEU A 150 5.52 -4.58 -6.46
C LEU A 150 5.54 -5.46 -7.71
N THR A 151 5.35 -6.76 -7.58
CA THR A 151 5.28 -7.67 -8.74
C THR A 151 4.09 -7.29 -9.61
N LYS A 152 2.89 -7.16 -9.01
CA LYS A 152 1.69 -6.72 -9.74
C LYS A 152 1.83 -5.31 -10.32
N MET A 153 2.58 -4.42 -9.68
CA MET A 153 2.88 -3.09 -10.22
C MET A 153 3.74 -3.17 -11.49
N ARG A 154 4.67 -4.14 -11.57
CA ARG A 154 5.58 -4.35 -12.70
C ARG A 154 4.97 -5.13 -13.86
N ASP A 155 4.07 -6.08 -13.59
CA ASP A 155 3.53 -6.98 -14.61
C ASP A 155 2.77 -6.21 -15.71
N SER A 156 3.21 -6.29 -16.97
CA SER A 156 2.60 -5.55 -18.08
C SER A 156 1.20 -6.06 -18.43
#